data_AF-A0A261QNH5-F1
#
_entry.id   AF-A0A261QNH5-F1
#
_cell.length_a   1.000
_cell.length_b   1.000
_cell.length_c   1.000
_cell.angle_alpha   90.00
_cell.angle_beta   90.00
_cell.angle_gamma   90.00
#
_symmetry.space_group_name_H-M   'P 1'
#
loop_
_entity.id
_entity.type
_entity.pdbx_description
1 polymer ?
#
loop_
_entity_poly.entity_id
_entity_poly.type
_entity_poly.pdbx_seq_one_letter_code
_entity_poly.pdbx_strand_id
1 'polypeptide(L)'
;MRRIGCLVLAVFCAGAVQTPWQKIHHPIAGTPSTISSFANGCIIRAQPLPLEAGNYQVLRPEQQRYFGHPDLLLFIQRLSNQVKHLGRPMPKRSARRM
;
A
#
# COMPACT_ATOMS: atom_id res chain seq x y z
N MET A 1 58.96 1.72 -3.87
CA MET A 1 57.76 2.52 -4.19
C MET A 1 56.76 1.66 -4.96
N ARG A 2 55.95 0.86 -4.25
CA ARG A 2 54.88 0.01 -4.81
C ARG A 2 53.96 -0.28 -3.63
N ARG A 3 52.64 -0.25 -3.84
CA ARG A 3 51.54 -0.52 -2.87
C ARG A 3 50.88 0.71 -2.23
N ILE A 4 50.32 1.62 -3.03
CA ILE A 4 49.28 2.56 -2.54
C ILE A 4 48.21 2.74 -3.62
N GLY A 5 47.62 1.64 -4.10
CA GLY A 5 46.67 1.70 -5.22
C GLY A 5 45.49 0.75 -5.12
N CYS A 6 45.19 0.22 -3.94
CA CYS A 6 44.06 -0.69 -3.77
C CYS A 6 43.61 -0.72 -2.31
N LEU A 7 42.98 0.36 -1.85
CA LEU A 7 42.12 0.31 -0.68
C LEU A 7 41.24 1.56 -0.69
N VAL A 8 39.99 1.36 -0.30
CA VAL A 8 38.93 2.38 -0.19
C VAL A 8 38.15 2.66 -1.48
N LEU A 9 37.48 1.62 -1.99
CA LEU A 9 36.11 1.80 -2.48
C LEU A 9 35.18 1.15 -1.46
N ALA A 10 34.99 1.82 -0.32
CA ALA A 10 34.03 1.40 0.69
C ALA A 10 32.62 1.60 0.12
N VAL A 11 31.95 0.47 -0.12
CA VAL A 11 30.58 0.34 -0.56
C VAL A 11 29.65 1.11 0.39
N PHE A 12 29.02 2.16 -0.13
CA PHE A 12 27.89 2.83 0.54
C PHE A 12 26.64 1.93 0.36
N CYS A 13 26.43 0.99 1.27
CA CYS A 13 25.13 0.31 1.38
C CYS A 13 24.17 1.22 2.16
N ALA A 14 23.36 2.00 1.45
CA ALA A 14 22.25 2.71 2.06
C ALA A 14 21.14 1.70 2.41
N GLY A 15 21.19 1.13 3.60
CA GLY A 15 20.09 0.34 4.14
C GLY A 15 18.87 1.24 4.40
N ALA A 16 17.72 0.89 3.84
CA ALA A 16 16.49 1.64 4.11
C ALA A 16 16.01 1.38 5.55
N VAL A 17 16.15 2.36 6.43
CA VAL A 17 15.55 2.33 7.77
C VAL A 17 14.04 2.50 7.65
N GLN A 18 13.28 1.57 8.23
CA GLN A 18 11.83 1.70 8.28
C GLN A 18 11.41 2.84 9.19
N THR A 19 10.63 3.76 8.64
CA THR A 19 9.94 4.80 9.40
C THR A 19 8.88 4.20 10.32
N PRO A 20 8.44 4.90 11.39
CA PRO A 20 7.34 4.45 12.23
C PRO A 20 6.08 4.08 11.43
N TRP A 21 5.79 4.81 10.35
CA TRP A 21 4.66 4.56 9.45
C TRP A 21 4.75 3.25 8.66
N GLN A 22 5.94 2.71 8.46
CA GLN A 22 6.13 1.42 7.80
C GLN A 22 6.06 0.25 8.80
N LYS A 23 6.25 0.54 10.10
CA LYS A 23 6.21 -0.46 11.19
C LYS A 23 4.80 -0.69 11.74
N ILE A 24 3.87 0.22 11.50
CA ILE A 24 2.49 0.07 11.97
C ILE A 24 1.71 -0.86 11.05
N HIS A 25 1.10 -1.89 11.64
CA HIS A 25 0.37 -2.94 10.90
C HIS A 25 -1.15 -2.93 11.15
N HIS A 26 -1.62 -2.10 12.08
CA HIS A 26 -3.03 -1.96 12.42
C HIS A 26 -3.46 -0.48 12.40
N PRO A 27 -4.69 -0.17 11.97
CA PRO A 27 -5.19 1.20 12.04
C PRO A 27 -5.23 1.75 13.47
N ILE A 28 -5.05 3.06 13.60
CA ILE A 28 -5.22 3.76 14.88
C ILE A 28 -6.72 3.90 15.16
N ALA A 29 -7.15 3.56 16.38
CA ALA A 29 -8.54 3.75 16.81
C ALA A 29 -8.92 5.24 16.90
N GLY A 30 -10.23 5.54 16.88
CA GLY A 30 -10.75 6.91 16.90
C GLY A 30 -11.86 7.12 15.88
N THR A 31 -12.12 8.38 15.53
CA THR A 31 -13.02 8.81 14.45
C THR A 31 -12.25 8.88 13.13
N PRO A 32 -12.83 8.51 11.96
CA PRO A 32 -12.15 8.69 10.67
C PRO A 32 -11.75 10.14 10.48
N SER A 33 -10.46 10.37 10.25
CA SER A 33 -9.95 11.73 10.03
C SER A 33 -8.65 11.69 9.24
N THR A 34 -8.59 12.48 8.17
CA THR A 34 -7.36 12.75 7.43
C THR A 34 -6.70 13.98 8.02
N ILE A 35 -5.45 13.86 8.41
CA ILE A 35 -4.67 14.93 9.03
C ILE A 35 -3.69 15.45 7.98
N SER A 36 -3.69 16.77 7.75
CA SER A 36 -2.84 17.46 6.76
C SER A 36 -3.15 17.09 5.30
N SER A 37 -2.18 17.27 4.40
CA SER A 37 -2.30 17.11 2.94
C SER A 37 -1.79 15.75 2.44
N PHE A 38 -2.13 15.39 1.20
CA PHE A 38 -1.92 14.09 0.57
C PHE A 38 -0.46 13.59 0.57
N ALA A 39 0.52 14.50 0.47
CA ALA A 39 1.94 14.16 0.39
C ALA A 39 2.68 14.25 1.74
N ASN A 40 2.03 14.79 2.79
CA ASN A 40 2.65 15.07 4.09
C ASN A 40 1.59 15.00 5.19
N GLY A 41 0.94 13.86 5.32
CA GLY A 41 -0.17 13.68 6.25
C GLY A 41 -0.28 12.25 6.77
N CYS A 42 -1.27 12.03 7.64
CA CYS A 42 -1.61 10.74 8.20
C CYS A 42 -3.13 10.58 8.32
N ILE A 43 -3.58 9.39 8.71
CA ILE A 43 -5.00 9.07 8.83
C ILE A 43 -5.30 8.34 10.14
N ILE A 44 -6.35 8.77 10.83
CA ILE A 44 -6.92 8.11 11.99
C ILE A 44 -8.11 7.27 11.56
N ARG A 45 -8.24 6.08 12.17
CA ARG A 45 -9.30 5.10 11.90
C ARG A 45 -9.44 4.74 10.42
N ALA A 46 -8.31 4.51 9.76
CA ALA A 46 -8.29 3.92 8.43
C ALA A 46 -8.98 2.54 8.44
N GLN A 47 -9.69 2.22 7.36
CA GLN A 47 -10.39 0.95 7.21
C GLN A 47 -9.71 0.12 6.11
N PRO A 48 -9.63 -1.22 6.28
CA PRO A 48 -9.13 -2.10 5.25
C PRO A 48 -10.15 -2.25 4.11
N LEU A 49 -9.67 -2.18 2.88
CA LEU A 49 -10.43 -2.63 1.73
C LEU A 49 -10.54 -4.17 1.76
N PRO A 50 -11.74 -4.76 1.53
CA PRO A 50 -11.89 -6.21 1.48
C PRO A 50 -10.94 -6.86 0.47
N LEU A 51 -10.18 -7.86 0.91
CA LEU A 51 -9.24 -8.58 0.04
C LEU A 51 -9.98 -9.43 -1.00
N GLU A 52 -11.11 -10.01 -0.59
CA GLU A 52 -12.00 -10.79 -1.44
C GLU A 52 -13.23 -9.96 -1.84
N ALA A 53 -13.35 -9.68 -3.14
CA ALA A 53 -14.48 -8.94 -3.71
C ALA A 53 -14.83 -9.47 -5.11
N GLY A 54 -16.10 -9.44 -5.51
CA GLY A 54 -16.51 -9.97 -6.83
C GLY A 54 -16.20 -9.07 -8.03
N ASN A 55 -15.68 -7.87 -7.81
CA ASN A 55 -15.63 -6.77 -8.79
C ASN A 55 -14.30 -6.00 -8.81
N TYR A 56 -13.36 -6.31 -7.92
CA TYR A 56 -11.98 -5.81 -7.94
C TYR A 56 -11.02 -6.84 -7.31
N GLN A 57 -9.72 -6.60 -7.40
CA GLN A 57 -8.68 -7.40 -6.78
C GLN A 57 -7.66 -6.48 -6.10
N VAL A 58 -7.31 -6.79 -4.85
CA VAL A 58 -6.23 -6.13 -4.14
C VAL A 58 -4.89 -6.73 -4.60
N LEU A 59 -3.98 -5.89 -5.07
CA LEU A 59 -2.66 -6.31 -5.49
C LEU A 59 -1.67 -6.18 -4.33
N ARG A 60 -0.78 -7.17 -4.20
CA ARG A 60 0.30 -7.19 -3.19
C ARG A 60 -0.20 -6.96 -1.75
N PRO A 61 -1.18 -7.74 -1.26
CA PRO A 61 -1.72 -7.56 0.09
C PRO A 61 -0.66 -7.72 1.20
N GLU A 62 0.43 -8.45 0.93
CA GLU A 62 1.59 -8.60 1.82
C GLU A 62 2.26 -7.27 2.18
N GLN A 63 2.09 -6.23 1.36
CA GLN A 63 2.63 -4.90 1.64
C GLN A 63 1.78 -4.09 2.62
N GLN A 64 0.57 -4.57 2.97
CA GLN A 64 -0.36 -3.90 3.88
C GLN A 64 -0.71 -2.46 3.46
N ARG A 65 -0.80 -2.22 2.14
CA ARG A 65 -1.16 -0.93 1.53
C ARG A 65 -2.59 -0.89 1.02
N TYR A 66 -3.51 -1.52 1.74
CA TYR A 66 -4.94 -1.61 1.38
C TYR A 66 -5.86 -0.90 2.39
N PHE A 67 -5.32 0.03 3.18
CA PHE A 67 -6.06 0.82 4.16
C PHE A 67 -6.34 2.23 3.63
N GLY A 68 -7.48 2.82 4.02
CA GLY A 68 -7.83 4.18 3.62
C GLY A 68 -8.99 4.78 4.39
N HIS A 69 -9.39 6.00 4.02
CA HIS A 69 -10.58 6.66 4.57
C HIS A 69 -11.85 5.92 4.13
N PRO A 70 -12.91 5.84 4.96
CA PRO A 70 -14.17 5.20 4.57
C PRO A 70 -14.72 5.69 3.22
N ASP A 71 -14.59 6.98 2.92
CA ASP A 71 -15.03 7.56 1.64
C ASP A 71 -14.22 7.05 0.44
N LEU A 72 -12.92 6.77 0.62
CA LEU A 72 -12.09 6.16 -0.41
C LEU A 72 -12.56 4.73 -0.70
N LEU A 73 -12.87 3.96 0.35
CA LEU A 73 -13.39 2.60 0.18
C LEU A 73 -14.75 2.61 -0.54
N LEU A 74 -15.65 3.53 -0.16
CA LEU A 74 -16.94 3.72 -0.84
C LEU A 74 -16.75 4.10 -2.32
N PHE A 75 -15.79 4.98 -2.61
CA PHE A 75 -15.44 5.32 -4.00
C PHE A 75 -14.99 4.08 -4.78
N ILE A 76 -14.05 3.28 -4.24
CA ILE A 76 -13.56 2.06 -4.89
C ILE A 76 -14.71 1.07 -5.14
N GLN A 77 -15.60 0.89 -4.17
CA GLN A 77 -16.77 0.02 -4.31
C GLN A 77 -17.73 0.50 -5.41
N ARG A 78 -18.05 1.80 -5.45
CA ARG A 78 -18.92 2.38 -6.47
C ARG A 78 -18.31 2.26 -7.86
N LEU A 79 -17.03 2.62 -8.00
CA LEU A 79 -16.30 2.54 -9.28
C LEU A 79 -16.23 1.09 -9.79
N SER A 80 -15.82 0.15 -8.94
CA SER A 80 -15.73 -1.27 -9.32
C SER A 80 -17.08 -1.86 -9.70
N ASN A 81 -18.17 -1.47 -9.03
CA ASN A 81 -19.53 -1.84 -9.43
C ASN A 81 -19.90 -1.26 -10.79
N GLN A 82 -19.67 0.04 -11.02
CA GLN A 82 -19.97 0.67 -12.31
C GLN A 82 -19.22 -0.02 -13.46
N VAL A 83 -17.93 -0.28 -13.29
CA VAL A 83 -17.10 -0.97 -14.29
C VAL A 83 -17.63 -2.39 -14.56
N LYS A 84 -18.03 -3.13 -13.52
CA LYS A 84 -18.67 -4.45 -13.67
C LYS A 84 -20.00 -4.36 -14.44
N HIS A 85 -20.84 -3.37 -14.15
CA HIS A 85 -22.12 -3.15 -14.84
C HIS A 85 -21.95 -2.78 -16.31
N LEU A 86 -20.82 -2.15 -16.69
CA LEU A 86 -20.47 -1.86 -18.07
C LEU A 86 -19.98 -3.09 -18.86
N GLY A 87 -20.09 -4.30 -18.30
CA GLY A 87 -19.63 -5.53 -18.95
C GLY A 87 -18.11 -5.64 -19.03
N ARG A 88 -17.37 -4.90 -18.20
CA ARG A 88 -15.90 -4.93 -18.12
C ARG A 88 -15.46 -5.52 -16.78
N PRO A 89 -15.75 -6.81 -16.49
CA PRO A 89 -15.35 -7.40 -15.22
C PRO A 89 -13.83 -7.41 -15.11
N MET A 90 -13.31 -7.06 -13.93
CA MET A 90 -11.87 -7.14 -13.68
C MET A 90 -11.43 -8.61 -13.73
N PRO A 91 -10.39 -8.96 -14.51
CA PRO A 91 -9.87 -10.32 -14.51
C PRO A 91 -9.27 -10.62 -13.14
N LYS A 92 -9.84 -11.62 -12.46
CA LYS A 92 -9.25 -12.16 -11.23
C LYS A 92 -7.98 -12.91 -11.62
N ARG A 93 -6.82 -12.43 -11.17
CA ARG A 93 -5.62 -13.30 -11.17
C ARG A 93 -5.93 -14.44 -10.21
N SER A 94 -6.22 -15.61 -10.77
CA SER A 94 -6.23 -16.87 -10.04
C SER A 94 -4.93 -16.93 -9.24
N ALA A 95 -5.01 -17.26 -7.95
CA ALA A 95 -3.85 -17.53 -7.09
C ALA A 95 -3.10 -18.81 -7.53
N ARG A 96 -2.92 -19.02 -8.84
CA ARG A 96 -2.25 -20.15 -9.46
C ARG A 96 -0.84 -19.72 -9.85
N ARG A 97 0.03 -19.78 -8.83
CA ARG A 97 1.49 -20.06 -8.84
C ARG A 97 2.16 -19.34 -7.66
N MET A 98 2.05 -19.95 -6.50
CA MET A 98 3.20 -20.21 -5.63
C MET A 98 3.17 -21.70 -5.32
#